data_AF-B6VEK4-F1
#
_entry.id   AF-B6VEK4-F1
#
_cell.length_a   1.000
_cell.length_b   1.000
_cell.length_c   1.000
_cell.angle_alpha   90.00
_cell.angle_beta   90.00
_cell.angle_gamma   90.00
#
_symmetry.space_group_name_H-M   'P 1'
#
loop_
_entity.id
_entity.type
_entity.pdbx_description
1 polymer ?
#
loop_
_entity_poly.entity_id
_entity_poly.type
_entity_poly.pdbx_seq_one_letter_code
_entity_poly.pdbx_strand_id
1 'polypeptide(L)'
;MTFTLGKNKILIDILVRLPAKSLVRLLCTCKSWSDLIGSSSFVRINLHRNVTKHAHVYLLCLHHPNFERLDDPDDPYIEQEFNWSLFSNETFEECSKLSHPLGSTEYYGIYGSNNGLVCISDEILNFDSPIHIWNPSLRKFRTLQ
;
A
#
# COMPACT_ATOMS: atom_id res chain seq x y z
N MET A 1 3.09 -9.48 38.49
CA MET A 1 3.20 -8.59 37.31
C MET A 1 3.74 -9.28 36.04
N THR A 2 4.02 -10.59 36.04
CA THR A 2 4.61 -11.33 34.90
C THR A 2 3.59 -11.90 33.90
N PHE A 3 2.32 -12.07 34.29
CA PHE A 3 1.28 -12.68 33.44
C PHE A 3 0.73 -11.77 32.32
N THR A 4 0.75 -10.45 32.49
CA THR A 4 0.29 -9.49 31.47
C THR A 4 1.28 -9.36 30.32
N LEU A 5 2.59 -9.49 30.59
CA LEU A 5 3.63 -9.39 29.57
C LEU A 5 3.62 -10.57 28.58
N GLY A 6 3.30 -11.79 29.07
CA GLY A 6 3.20 -12.99 28.22
C GLY A 6 2.01 -12.96 27.26
N LYS A 7 0.84 -12.48 27.72
CA LYS A 7 -0.35 -12.30 26.88
C LYS A 7 -0.11 -11.33 25.73
N ASN A 8 0.60 -10.23 26.01
CA ASN A 8 0.94 -9.24 24.98
C ASN A 8 1.83 -9.82 23.88
N LYS A 9 2.77 -10.73 24.21
CA LYS A 9 3.63 -11.37 23.20
C LYS A 9 2.85 -12.26 22.23
N ILE A 10 1.92 -13.06 22.74
CA ILE A 10 1.07 -13.93 21.90
C ILE A 10 0.15 -13.07 21.03
N LEU A 11 -0.45 -12.03 21.62
CA LEU A 11 -1.30 -11.09 20.86
C LEU A 11 -0.52 -10.41 19.73
N ILE A 12 0.71 -9.94 20.00
CA ILE A 12 1.58 -9.37 18.98
C ILE A 12 1.84 -10.40 17.87
N ASP A 13 2.23 -11.63 18.21
CA ASP A 13 2.52 -12.67 17.22
C ASP A 13 1.31 -13.01 16.32
N ILE A 14 0.09 -12.96 16.87
CA ILE A 14 -1.14 -13.12 16.09
C ILE A 14 -1.37 -11.91 15.19
N LEU A 15 -1.31 -10.70 15.77
CA LEU A 15 -1.61 -9.46 15.05
C LEU A 15 -0.66 -9.18 13.90
N VAL A 16 0.65 -9.41 14.05
CA VAL A 16 1.65 -9.17 12.99
C VAL A 16 1.49 -10.10 11.78
N ARG A 17 0.61 -11.10 11.86
CA ARG A 17 0.25 -11.97 10.73
C ARG A 17 -0.94 -11.43 9.95
N LEU A 18 -1.68 -10.47 10.49
CA LEU A 18 -2.86 -9.92 9.85
C LEU A 18 -2.49 -8.91 8.75
N PRO A 19 -3.26 -8.84 7.65
CA PRO A 19 -3.11 -7.79 6.64
C PRO A 19 -3.31 -6.39 7.25
N ALA A 20 -2.67 -5.38 6.67
CA ALA A 20 -2.74 -3.99 7.13
C ALA A 20 -4.18 -3.48 7.29
N LYS A 21 -5.09 -3.84 6.38
CA LYS A 21 -6.50 -3.44 6.43
C LYS A 21 -7.22 -3.98 7.67
N SER A 22 -6.90 -5.19 8.11
CA SER A 22 -7.45 -5.79 9.33
C SER A 22 -6.90 -5.08 10.58
N LEU A 23 -5.61 -4.77 10.59
CA LEU A 23 -4.98 -4.01 11.69
C LEU A 23 -5.61 -2.64 11.85
N VAL A 24 -5.91 -1.93 10.75
CA VAL A 24 -6.54 -0.60 10.80
C VAL A 24 -7.95 -0.66 11.36
N ARG A 25 -8.72 -1.71 11.04
CA ARG A 25 -10.03 -1.92 11.67
C ARG A 25 -9.90 -2.11 13.18
N LEU A 26 -8.88 -2.85 13.63
CA LEU A 26 -8.62 -3.07 15.06
C LEU A 26 -8.23 -1.78 15.79
N LEU A 27 -7.52 -0.86 15.13
CA LEU A 27 -7.21 0.47 15.70
C LEU A 27 -8.46 1.24 16.15
N CYS A 28 -9.60 1.00 15.50
CA CYS A 28 -10.86 1.68 15.79
C CYS A 28 -11.69 1.01 16.91
N THR A 29 -11.26 -0.11 17.48
CA THR A 29 -12.10 -0.91 18.40
C THR A 29 -11.96 -0.48 19.87
N CYS A 30 -10.73 -0.36 20.38
CA CYS A 30 -10.47 0.12 21.73
C CYS A 30 -9.06 0.73 21.86
N LYS A 31 -8.85 1.55 22.91
CA LYS A 31 -7.56 2.20 23.18
C LYS A 31 -6.42 1.19 23.31
N SER A 32 -6.64 0.06 23.98
CA SER A 32 -5.60 -0.96 24.16
C SER A 32 -5.12 -1.55 22.84
N TRP A 33 -6.00 -1.77 21.85
CA TRP A 33 -5.59 -2.19 20.51
C TRP A 33 -4.86 -1.08 19.76
N SER A 34 -5.36 0.15 19.88
CA SER A 34 -4.73 1.33 19.28
C SER A 34 -3.29 1.54 19.79
N ASP A 35 -3.10 1.49 21.11
CA ASP A 35 -1.79 1.64 21.76
C ASP A 35 -0.84 0.50 21.40
N LEU A 36 -1.36 -0.74 21.36
CA LEU A 36 -0.55 -1.92 21.02
C LEU A 36 -0.06 -1.88 19.57
N ILE A 37 -0.98 -1.68 18.62
CA ILE A 37 -0.69 -1.69 17.18
C ILE A 37 0.09 -0.42 16.78
N GLY A 38 -0.20 0.71 17.42
CA GLY A 38 0.51 1.98 17.21
C GLY A 38 1.90 2.03 17.84
N SER A 39 2.26 1.07 18.69
CA SER A 39 3.57 1.04 19.34
C SER A 39 4.71 0.84 18.33
N SER A 40 5.83 1.53 18.54
CA SER A 40 7.02 1.40 17.69
C SER A 40 7.58 -0.03 17.66
N SER A 41 7.43 -0.78 18.76
CA SER A 41 7.84 -2.18 18.85
C SER A 41 6.99 -3.06 17.93
N PHE A 42 5.66 -2.90 17.94
CA PHE A 42 4.76 -3.62 17.05
C PHE A 42 5.07 -3.31 15.58
N VAL A 43 5.17 -2.02 15.23
CA VAL A 43 5.47 -1.59 13.85
C VAL A 43 6.77 -2.21 13.36
N ARG A 44 7.84 -2.19 14.17
CA ARG A 44 9.13 -2.79 13.81
C ARG A 44 9.03 -4.30 13.60
N ILE A 45 8.33 -5.02 14.47
CA ILE A 45 8.16 -6.49 14.34
C ILE A 45 7.36 -6.80 13.09
N ASN A 46 6.27 -6.08 12.84
CA ASN A 46 5.43 -6.25 11.65
C ASN A 46 6.22 -6.03 10.36
N LEU A 47 6.98 -4.92 10.27
CA LEU A 47 7.82 -4.61 9.11
C LEU A 47 8.91 -5.68 8.89
N HIS A 48 9.64 -6.04 9.94
CA HIS A 48 10.67 -7.06 9.85
C HIS A 48 10.10 -8.40 9.41
N ARG A 49 8.92 -8.78 9.91
CA ARG A 49 8.25 -10.01 9.51
C ARG A 49 7.83 -9.99 8.05
N ASN A 50 7.24 -8.90 7.56
CA ASN A 50 6.80 -8.81 6.16
C ASN A 50 7.99 -8.90 5.20
N VAL A 51 9.12 -8.26 5.53
CA VAL A 51 10.36 -8.34 4.76
C VAL A 51 10.95 -9.76 4.79
N THR A 52 11.09 -10.36 5.98
CA THR A 52 11.79 -11.65 6.13
C THR A 52 10.97 -12.87 5.70
N LYS A 53 9.65 -12.79 5.80
CA LYS A 53 8.75 -13.89 5.43
C LYS A 53 8.10 -13.72 4.07
N HIS A 54 8.40 -12.63 3.36
CA HIS A 54 7.70 -12.21 2.14
C HIS A 54 6.17 -12.23 2.30
N ALA A 55 5.70 -12.02 3.53
CA ALA A 55 4.29 -12.04 3.86
C ALA A 55 3.68 -10.68 3.53
N HIS A 56 2.50 -10.67 2.91
CA HIS A 56 1.80 -9.45 2.48
C HIS A 56 2.61 -8.59 1.50
N VAL A 57 3.39 -9.25 0.62
CA VAL A 57 4.05 -8.60 -0.51
C VAL A 57 3.07 -8.52 -1.66
N TYR A 58 2.89 -7.31 -2.17
CA TYR A 58 1.99 -7.02 -3.27
C TYR A 58 2.76 -6.38 -4.41
N LEU A 59 2.35 -6.69 -5.63
CA LEU A 59 2.77 -5.99 -6.83
C LEU A 59 1.81 -4.82 -7.04
N LEU A 60 2.36 -3.61 -7.18
CA LEU A 60 1.60 -2.43 -7.56
C LEU A 60 1.75 -2.25 -9.07
N CYS A 61 0.66 -2.42 -9.82
CA CYS A 61 0.68 -2.40 -11.27
C CYS A 61 -0.21 -1.29 -11.81
N LEU A 62 0.31 -0.56 -12.80
CA LEU A 62 -0.46 0.27 -13.72
C LEU A 62 -0.82 -0.61 -14.93
N HIS A 63 -2.10 -0.72 -15.25
CA HIS A 63 -2.54 -1.53 -16.38
C HIS A 63 -3.81 -0.98 -17.02
N HIS A 64 -4.02 -1.32 -18.28
CA HIS A 64 -5.26 -1.03 -18.98
C HIS A 64 -6.40 -1.92 -18.39
N PRO A 65 -7.64 -1.41 -18.24
CA PRO A 65 -8.77 -2.19 -17.72
C PRO A 65 -9.09 -3.43 -18.55
N ASN A 66 -8.86 -3.37 -19.87
CA ASN A 66 -9.11 -4.46 -20.81
C ASN A 66 -7.77 -4.99 -21.33
N PHE A 67 -7.39 -6.20 -20.90
CA PHE A 67 -6.18 -6.90 -21.38
C PHE A 67 -6.27 -7.37 -22.84
N GLU A 68 -7.48 -7.45 -23.39
CA GLU A 68 -7.74 -7.95 -24.76
C GLU A 68 -7.85 -6.84 -25.82
N ARG A 69 -7.59 -5.57 -25.46
CA ARG A 69 -7.61 -4.50 -26.45
C ARG A 69 -6.43 -4.66 -27.42
N LEU A 70 -6.75 -4.86 -28.69
CA LEU A 70 -5.87 -4.50 -29.79
C LEU A 70 -5.97 -2.99 -29.91
N ASP A 71 -5.06 -2.26 -29.25
CA ASP A 71 -5.00 -0.82 -29.41
C ASP A 71 -4.67 -0.52 -30.88
N ASP A 72 -5.55 0.24 -31.55
CA ASP A 72 -5.25 0.84 -32.84
C ASP A 72 -4.39 2.08 -32.57
N PRO A 73 -3.10 2.09 -32.94
CA PRO A 73 -2.20 3.21 -32.65
C PRO A 73 -2.64 4.53 -33.29
N ASP A 74 -3.53 4.48 -34.27
CA ASP A 74 -3.96 5.62 -35.08
C ASP A 74 -5.32 6.22 -34.66
N ASP A 75 -5.97 5.73 -33.59
CA ASP A 75 -7.24 6.29 -33.12
C ASP A 75 -7.03 7.53 -32.21
N PRO A 76 -7.36 8.74 -32.68
CA PRO A 76 -7.14 9.99 -31.94
C PRO A 76 -8.15 10.23 -30.80
N TYR A 77 -9.13 9.35 -30.60
CA TYR A 77 -10.16 9.46 -29.55
C TYR A 77 -9.96 8.45 -28.40
N ILE A 78 -8.84 7.72 -28.36
CA ILE A 78 -8.57 6.81 -27.24
C ILE A 78 -8.20 7.65 -26.00
N GLU A 79 -9.19 7.83 -25.12
CA GLU A 79 -8.91 8.11 -23.71
C GLU A 79 -8.23 6.87 -23.13
N GLN A 80 -6.92 6.96 -22.95
CA GLN A 80 -6.11 5.91 -22.36
C GLN A 80 -6.42 5.86 -20.86
N GLU A 81 -7.49 5.15 -20.49
CA GLU A 81 -7.83 4.90 -19.11
C GLU A 81 -6.91 3.81 -18.55
N PHE A 82 -6.08 4.16 -17.56
CA PHE A 82 -5.31 3.16 -16.82
C PHE A 82 -5.82 3.05 -15.39
N ASN A 83 -5.68 1.84 -14.86
CA ASN A 83 -6.01 1.53 -13.48
C ASN A 83 -4.75 1.14 -12.71
N TRP A 84 -4.73 1.55 -11.45
CA TRP A 84 -3.79 1.03 -10.48
C TRP A 84 -4.43 -0.12 -9.72
N SER A 85 -3.73 -1.23 -9.60
CA SER A 85 -4.20 -2.38 -8.83
C SER A 85 -3.06 -2.99 -8.03
N LEU A 86 -3.42 -3.56 -6.87
CA LEU A 86 -2.53 -4.44 -6.11
C LEU A 86 -2.79 -5.87 -6.55
N PHE A 87 -1.73 -6.58 -6.89
CA PHE A 87 -1.75 -8.00 -7.20
C PHE A 87 -1.00 -8.78 -6.14
N SER A 88 -1.43 -10.01 -5.90
CA SER A 88 -0.70 -10.97 -5.07
C SER A 88 0.64 -11.28 -5.73
N ASN A 89 1.73 -11.18 -4.98
CA ASN A 89 3.05 -11.57 -5.50
C ASN A 89 3.17 -13.09 -5.75
N GLU A 90 2.33 -13.90 -5.11
CA GLU A 90 2.39 -15.37 -5.24
C GLU A 90 1.47 -15.89 -6.36
N THR A 91 0.24 -15.39 -6.41
CA THR A 91 -0.79 -15.87 -7.34
C THR A 91 -0.97 -14.98 -8.57
N PHE A 92 -0.42 -13.76 -8.56
CA PHE A 92 -0.64 -12.74 -9.58
C PHE A 92 -2.12 -12.37 -9.80
N GLU A 93 -2.98 -12.70 -8.83
CA GLU A 93 -4.39 -12.32 -8.84
C GLU A 93 -4.59 -10.90 -8.32
N GLU A 94 -5.53 -10.17 -8.92
CA GLU A 94 -5.90 -8.83 -8.48
C GLU A 94 -6.50 -8.90 -7.07
N CYS A 95 -5.79 -8.32 -6.09
CA CYS A 95 -6.24 -8.23 -4.70
C CYS A 95 -7.14 -7.02 -4.47
N SER A 96 -6.83 -5.89 -5.11
CA SER A 96 -7.62 -4.69 -4.98
C SER A 96 -7.32 -3.65 -6.05
N LYS A 97 -8.38 -3.10 -6.65
CA LYS A 97 -8.31 -1.86 -7.41
C LYS A 97 -8.03 -0.67 -6.50
N LEU A 98 -7.16 0.21 -6.97
CA LEU A 98 -6.77 1.45 -6.33
C LEU A 98 -7.25 2.62 -7.18
N SER A 99 -7.80 3.63 -6.50
CA SER A 99 -8.02 4.92 -7.12
C SER A 99 -6.70 5.67 -7.20
N HIS A 100 -6.54 6.50 -8.23
CA HIS A 100 -5.46 7.47 -8.29
C HIS A 100 -5.42 8.28 -6.97
N PRO A 101 -4.28 8.36 -6.25
CA PRO A 101 -4.20 9.01 -4.95
C PRO A 101 -4.65 10.48 -4.98
N LEU A 102 -4.40 11.19 -6.09
CA LEU A 102 -4.83 12.58 -6.32
C LEU A 102 -6.17 12.74 -7.06
N GLY A 103 -6.84 11.64 -7.44
CA GLY A 103 -8.06 11.70 -8.26
C GLY A 103 -7.88 12.21 -9.70
N SER A 104 -6.63 12.36 -10.16
CA SER A 104 -6.27 12.71 -11.54
C SER A 104 -6.32 11.47 -12.45
N THR A 105 -6.47 11.70 -13.74
CA THR A 105 -6.24 10.71 -14.81
C THR A 105 -4.79 10.68 -15.30
N GLU A 106 -3.95 11.62 -14.83
CA GLU A 106 -2.54 11.73 -15.22
C GLU A 106 -1.69 10.64 -14.58
N TYR A 107 -0.61 10.23 -15.26
CA TYR A 107 0.35 9.26 -14.73
C TYR A 107 1.30 9.92 -13.73
N TYR A 108 1.58 9.21 -12.64
CA TYR A 108 2.70 9.51 -11.75
C TYR A 108 3.81 8.47 -11.91
N GLY A 109 5.04 8.94 -11.87
CA GLY A 109 6.21 8.09 -11.74
C GLY A 109 6.29 7.50 -10.32
N ILE A 110 6.70 6.24 -10.23
CA ILE A 110 7.09 5.61 -8.97
C ILE A 110 8.62 5.74 -8.83
N TYR A 111 9.07 6.48 -7.83
CA TYR A 111 10.50 6.75 -7.60
C TYR A 111 11.12 5.85 -6.53
N GLY A 112 10.29 5.09 -5.82
CA GLY A 112 10.78 4.09 -4.89
C GLY A 112 9.70 3.61 -3.94
N SER A 113 10.06 2.61 -3.13
CA SER A 113 9.21 2.12 -2.06
C SER A 113 10.03 1.80 -0.81
N ASN A 114 9.41 1.92 0.34
CA ASN A 114 10.00 1.56 1.62
C ASN A 114 8.91 1.12 2.60
N ASN A 115 8.99 -0.11 3.11
CA ASN A 115 8.11 -0.61 4.18
C ASN A 115 6.59 -0.48 3.87
N GLY A 116 6.20 -0.66 2.61
CA GLY A 116 4.82 -0.54 2.14
C GLY A 116 4.37 0.89 1.84
N LEU A 117 5.25 1.88 1.99
CA LEU A 117 5.07 3.23 1.46
C LEU A 117 5.69 3.33 0.07
N VAL A 118 5.07 4.11 -0.81
CA VAL A 118 5.49 4.33 -2.19
C VAL A 118 5.72 5.83 -2.38
N CYS A 119 6.88 6.19 -2.91
CA CYS A 119 7.20 7.55 -3.32
C CYS A 119 6.73 7.75 -4.76
N ILE A 120 5.84 8.72 -4.96
CA ILE A 120 5.26 9.05 -6.26
C ILE A 120 5.38 10.55 -6.52
N SER A 121 5.50 10.93 -7.78
CA SER A 121 5.53 12.33 -8.25
C SER A 121 5.10 12.33 -9.72
N ASP A 122 5.01 13.49 -10.36
CA ASP A 122 4.85 13.61 -11.82
C ASP A 122 5.74 12.62 -12.58
N GLU A 123 5.28 12.14 -13.73
CA GLU A 123 6.03 11.19 -14.59
C GLU A 123 7.46 11.69 -14.90
N ILE A 124 7.60 13.00 -15.15
CA ILE A 124 8.87 13.67 -15.35
C ILE A 124 9.11 14.59 -14.15
N LEU A 125 10.03 14.18 -13.27
CA LEU A 125 10.46 14.99 -12.13
C LEU A 125 11.09 16.31 -12.57
N ASN A 126 10.47 17.40 -12.16
CA ASN A 126 11.01 18.74 -12.25
C ASN A 126 11.23 19.33 -10.84
N PHE A 127 11.88 20.49 -10.75
CA PHE A 127 12.14 21.16 -9.47
C PHE A 127 10.86 21.54 -8.72
N ASP A 128 9.76 21.78 -9.44
CA ASP A 128 8.46 22.15 -8.88
C ASP A 128 7.51 20.95 -8.71
N SER A 129 7.95 19.75 -9.07
CA SER A 129 7.11 18.55 -9.00
C SER A 129 6.82 18.16 -7.55
N PRO A 130 5.53 17.96 -7.19
CA PRO A 130 5.16 17.60 -5.83
C PRO A 130 5.56 16.15 -5.53
N ILE A 131 6.30 15.95 -4.44
CA ILE A 131 6.62 14.60 -3.98
C ILE A 131 5.52 14.12 -3.02
N HIS A 132 4.93 12.97 -3.31
CA HIS A 132 3.94 12.33 -2.45
C HIS A 132 4.45 11.00 -1.89
N ILE A 133 4.24 10.81 -0.59
CA ILE A 133 4.41 9.52 0.07
C ILE A 133 3.04 8.87 0.21
N TRP A 134 2.82 7.82 -0.55
CA TRP A 134 1.55 7.11 -0.63
C TRP A 134 1.60 5.78 0.13
N ASN A 135 0.52 5.46 0.84
CA ASN A 135 0.26 4.15 1.41
C ASN A 135 -0.91 3.50 0.65
N PRO A 136 -0.63 2.59 -0.31
CA PRO A 136 -1.66 1.93 -1.12
C PRO A 136 -2.66 1.13 -0.28
N SER A 137 -2.19 0.45 0.76
CA SER A 137 -3.03 -0.38 1.63
C SER A 137 -4.06 0.43 2.43
N LEU A 138 -3.69 1.66 2.80
CA LEU A 138 -4.55 2.59 3.54
C LEU A 138 -5.28 3.59 2.64
N ARG A 139 -4.91 3.66 1.36
CA ARG A 139 -5.41 4.66 0.40
C ARG A 139 -5.24 6.09 0.93
N LYS A 140 -4.11 6.36 1.59
CA LYS A 140 -3.74 7.66 2.15
C LYS A 140 -2.41 8.09 1.58
N PHE A 141 -2.25 9.38 1.31
CA PHE A 141 -0.98 9.96 0.89
C PHE A 141 -0.68 11.22 1.70
N ARG A 142 0.57 11.64 1.65
CA ARG A 142 1.03 12.91 2.19
C ARG A 142 1.98 13.56 1.18
N THR A 143 1.73 14.81 0.83
CA THR A 143 2.67 15.63 0.05
C THR A 143 3.79 16.13 0.94
N LEU A 144 5.03 16.01 0.47
CA LEU A 144 6.19 16.62 1.10
C LEU A 144 6.24 18.10 0.68
N GLN A 145 6.43 18.98 1.66
CA GLN A 145 6.68 20.41 1.46
C GLN A 145 8.16 20.68 1.75
#